data_AF-A0A645FNB6-F1
#
_entry.id   AF-A0A645FNB6-F1
#
_cell.length_a   1.000
_cell.length_b   1.000
_cell.length_c   1.000
_cell.angle_alpha   90.00
_cell.angle_beta   90.00
_cell.angle_gamma   90.00
#
_symmetry.space_group_name_H-M   'P 1'
#
loop_
_entity.id
_entity.type
_entity.pdbx_description
1 polymer ?
#
loop_
_entity_poly.entity_id
_entity_poly.type
_entity_poly.pdbx_seq_one_letter_code
_entity_poly.pdbx_strand_id
1 'polypeptide(L)'
;MGTGSLFAFPGSMFGALFVGLAARALPERYKLCAACAEPVGTGIVGAWVGAKILGPILGKGIGFLFFSSSFLMSSVPGAVIGALLVYCLQKRMALTRTFGAMI
;
A
#
# COMPACT_ATOMS: atom_id res chain seq x y z
N MET A 1 -1.92 21.47 -11.01
CA MET A 1 -0.48 21.52 -10.69
C MET A 1 0.03 20.09 -10.58
N GLY A 2 0.82 19.63 -11.57
CA GLY A 2 1.21 18.24 -11.77
C GLY A 2 2.33 17.71 -10.86
N THR A 3 2.50 18.28 -9.68
CA THR A 3 3.54 17.85 -8.73
C THR A 3 3.13 16.63 -7.91
N GLY A 4 1.82 16.33 -7.83
CA GLY A 4 1.26 15.25 -7.01
C GLY A 4 1.84 13.86 -7.33
N SER A 5 2.17 13.56 -8.58
CA SER A 5 2.74 12.25 -8.96
C SER A 5 4.13 12.03 -8.38
N LEU A 6 5.04 13.02 -8.51
CA LEU A 6 6.39 12.97 -7.92
C LEU A 6 6.34 12.81 -6.40
N PHE A 7 5.38 13.48 -5.76
CA PHE A 7 5.13 13.35 -4.33
C PHE A 7 4.54 11.99 -3.97
N ALA A 8 3.67 11.38 -4.78
CA ALA A 8 3.03 10.09 -4.49
C ALA A 8 3.92 8.85 -4.67
N PHE A 9 4.97 8.95 -5.51
CA PHE A 9 5.86 7.83 -5.84
C PHE A 9 6.51 7.12 -4.64
N PRO A 10 7.14 7.82 -3.68
CA PRO A 10 7.76 7.15 -2.53
C PRO A 10 6.73 6.58 -1.55
N GLY A 11 5.48 7.04 -1.54
CA GLY A 11 4.46 6.42 -0.70
C GLY A 11 4.12 5.02 -1.19
N SER A 12 3.61 4.93 -2.42
CA SER A 12 3.02 3.71 -2.97
C SER A 12 4.03 2.59 -3.20
N MET A 13 5.27 2.91 -3.60
CA MET A 13 6.33 1.91 -3.79
C MET A 13 6.66 1.17 -2.49
N PHE A 14 6.85 1.90 -1.40
CA PHE A 14 7.20 1.30 -0.11
C PHE A 14 5.99 0.62 0.53
N GLY A 15 4.78 1.19 0.38
CA GLY A 15 3.54 0.55 0.78
C GLY A 15 3.34 -0.82 0.12
N ALA A 16 3.46 -0.90 -1.21
CA ALA A 16 3.32 -2.15 -1.95
C ALA A 16 4.42 -3.18 -1.61
N LEU A 17 5.65 -2.70 -1.37
CA LEU A 17 6.77 -3.56 -0.98
C LEU A 17 6.55 -4.17 0.41
N PHE A 18 6.04 -3.39 1.37
CA PHE A 18 5.67 -3.88 2.70
C PHE A 18 4.49 -4.86 2.65
N VAL A 19 3.46 -4.60 1.83
CA VAL A 19 2.36 -5.56 1.60
C VAL A 19 2.88 -6.87 1.01
N GLY A 20 3.78 -6.80 0.02
CA GLY A 20 4.37 -7.99 -0.61
C GLY A 20 5.24 -8.81 0.36
N LEU A 21 6.05 -8.13 1.17
CA LEU A 21 6.85 -8.79 2.22
C LEU A 21 5.96 -9.41 3.30
N ALA A 22 4.92 -8.69 3.75
CA ALA A 22 3.96 -9.21 4.71
C ALA A 22 3.22 -10.42 4.13
N ALA A 23 2.72 -10.36 2.89
CA ALA A 23 2.02 -11.47 2.24
C ALA A 23 2.91 -12.70 2.01
N ARG A 24 4.24 -12.52 1.89
CA ARG A 24 5.22 -13.60 1.82
C ARG A 24 5.54 -14.21 3.17
N ALA A 25 5.59 -13.40 4.24
CA ALA A 25 5.89 -13.84 5.59
C ALA A 25 4.67 -14.44 6.32
N LEU A 26 3.46 -14.03 5.95
CA LEU A 26 2.22 -14.47 6.60
C LEU A 26 1.71 -15.80 6.00
N PRO A 27 1.21 -16.73 6.84
CA PRO A 27 0.50 -17.93 6.39
C PRO A 27 -0.70 -17.58 5.51
N GLU A 28 -1.12 -18.48 4.61
CA GLU A 28 -2.30 -18.31 3.71
C GLU A 28 -3.53 -17.74 4.43
N ARG A 29 -3.80 -18.22 5.65
CA ARG A 29 -4.90 -17.76 6.51
C ARG A 29 -4.89 -16.25 6.80
N TYR A 30 -3.71 -15.62 6.83
CA TYR A 30 -3.51 -14.23 7.23
C TYR A 30 -3.05 -13.33 6.08
N LYS A 31 -3.08 -13.82 4.83
CA LYS A 31 -2.68 -13.02 3.66
C LYS A 31 -3.53 -11.76 3.47
N LEU A 32 -4.80 -11.78 3.89
CA LEU A 32 -5.65 -10.59 3.89
C LEU A 32 -5.16 -9.51 4.87
N CYS A 33 -4.52 -9.91 5.97
CA CYS A 33 -3.92 -8.98 6.94
C CYS A 33 -2.66 -8.30 6.39
N ALA A 34 -2.06 -8.81 5.30
CA ALA A 34 -0.91 -8.18 4.67
C ALA A 34 -1.22 -6.79 4.10
N ALA A 35 -2.48 -6.53 3.72
CA ALA A 35 -2.91 -5.20 3.27
C ALA A 35 -2.77 -4.13 4.38
N CYS A 36 -2.84 -4.52 5.66
CA CYS A 36 -2.60 -3.60 6.78
C CYS A 36 -1.14 -3.15 6.89
N ALA A 37 -0.21 -3.80 6.19
CA ALA A 37 1.19 -3.36 6.12
C ALA A 37 1.37 -2.16 5.18
N GLU A 38 0.40 -1.89 4.29
CA GLU A 38 0.46 -0.77 3.35
C GLU A 38 0.55 0.58 4.09
N PRO A 39 -0.39 0.95 4.98
CA PRO A 39 -0.35 2.27 5.63
C PRO A 39 0.89 2.47 6.50
N VAL A 40 1.47 1.38 7.02
CA VAL A 40 2.73 1.39 7.77
C VAL A 40 3.91 1.69 6.85
N GLY A 41 4.00 1.00 5.70
CA GLY A 41 5.04 1.24 4.69
C GLY A 41 4.94 2.63 4.07
N THR A 42 3.73 3.07 3.71
CA THR A 42 3.49 4.38 3.08
C THR A 42 3.65 5.54 4.06
N GLY A 43 3.06 5.43 5.25
CA GLY A 43 2.95 6.50 6.23
C GLY A 43 4.19 6.71 7.10
N ILE A 44 5.01 5.67 7.29
CA ILE A 44 6.28 5.79 8.02
C ILE A 44 7.41 5.89 7.02
N VAL A 45 7.68 4.83 6.24
CA VAL A 45 8.88 4.78 5.39
C VAL A 45 8.75 5.70 4.17
N GLY A 46 7.63 5.62 3.44
CA GLY A 46 7.38 6.46 2.28
C GLY A 46 7.34 7.95 2.62
N ALA A 47 6.75 8.32 3.76
CA ALA A 47 6.73 9.68 4.27
C ALA A 47 8.12 10.18 4.72
N TRP A 48 8.95 9.32 5.33
CA TRP A 48 10.30 9.71 5.75
C TRP A 48 11.21 9.94 4.55
N VAL A 49 11.16 9.03 3.57
CA VAL A 49 11.89 9.13 2.30
C VAL A 49 11.40 10.34 1.51
N GLY A 50 10.08 10.55 1.42
CA GLY A 50 9.49 11.74 0.80
C GLY A 50 9.93 13.04 1.47
N ALA A 51 9.93 13.10 2.81
CA ALA A 51 10.37 14.29 3.54
C ALA A 51 11.87 14.59 3.34
N LYS A 52 12.73 13.56 3.30
CA LYS A 52 14.18 13.74 3.11
C LYS A 52 14.59 14.07 1.68
N ILE A 53 13.95 13.47 0.69
CA ILE A 53 14.29 13.66 -0.72
C ILE A 53 13.58 14.90 -1.27
N LEU A 54 12.31 15.05 -0.97
CA LEU A 54 11.43 16.04 -1.60
C LEU A 54 11.30 17.32 -0.77
N GLY A 55 11.53 17.26 0.55
CA GLY A 55 11.64 18.42 1.43
C GLY A 55 12.66 19.47 0.99
N PRO A 56 13.94 19.12 0.72
CA PRO A 56 14.94 20.10 0.25
C PRO A 56 14.66 20.62 -1.16
N ILE A 57 14.01 19.83 -2.02
CA ILE A 57 13.67 20.22 -3.40
C ILE A 57 12.53 21.26 -3.44
N LEU A 58 11.64 21.24 -2.44
CA LEU A 58 10.49 22.14 -2.36
C LEU A 58 10.79 23.51 -1.76
N GLY A 59 11.94 23.71 -1.10
CA GLY A 59 12.35 24.99 -0.50
C GLY A 59 11.46 25.52 0.64
N LYS A 60 10.31 24.90 0.90
CA LYS A 60 9.43 25.14 2.05
C LYS A 60 9.58 23.95 2.98
N GLY A 61 9.61 24.19 4.30
CA GLY A 61 9.69 23.16 5.34
C GLY A 61 8.45 22.25 5.42
N ILE A 62 8.13 21.56 4.33
CA ILE A 62 7.07 20.56 4.27
C ILE A 62 7.60 19.36 5.06
N GLY A 63 7.15 19.27 6.31
CA GLY A 63 7.63 18.29 7.27
C GLY A 63 7.08 16.88 7.01
N PHE A 64 7.73 15.90 7.63
CA PHE A 64 7.32 14.50 7.66
C PHE A 64 5.83 14.30 7.93
N LEU A 65 5.24 15.08 8.84
CA LEU A 65 3.83 14.97 9.21
C LEU A 65 2.88 15.27 8.05
N PHE A 66 3.21 16.23 7.18
CA PHE A 66 2.38 16.58 6.03
C PHE A 66 2.37 15.46 4.97
N PHE A 67 3.54 14.86 4.73
CA PHE A 67 3.67 13.70 3.85
C PHE A 67 2.99 12.47 4.43
N SER A 68 3.20 12.20 5.72
CA SER A 68 2.59 11.07 6.42
C SER A 68 1.07 11.17 6.41
N SER A 69 0.50 12.34 6.74
CA SER A 69 -0.96 12.52 6.75
C SER A 69 -1.57 12.41 5.36
N SER A 70 -0.94 13.01 4.34
CA SER A 70 -1.42 12.94 2.95
C SER A 70 -1.37 11.51 2.40
N PHE A 71 -0.28 10.79 2.66
CA PHE A 71 -0.15 9.40 2.25
C PHE A 71 -1.11 8.49 2.99
N LEU A 72 -1.27 8.64 4.31
CA LEU A 72 -2.23 7.85 5.07
C LEU A 72 -3.67 8.08 4.59
N MET A 73 -4.05 9.33 4.31
CA MET A 73 -5.37 9.65 3.75
C MET A 73 -5.64 8.96 2.40
N SER A 74 -4.61 8.73 1.58
CA SER A 74 -4.75 8.05 0.30
C SER A 74 -4.61 6.52 0.41
N SER A 75 -3.69 6.03 1.25
CA SER A 75 -3.37 4.61 1.40
C SER A 75 -4.44 3.84 2.16
N VAL A 76 -5.10 4.45 3.15
CA VAL A 76 -6.15 3.75 3.90
C VAL A 76 -7.30 3.28 3.00
N PRO A 77 -7.94 4.13 2.18
CA PRO A 77 -8.98 3.66 1.27
C PRO A 77 -8.42 2.74 0.17
N GLY A 78 -7.20 2.99 -0.31
CA GLY A 78 -6.51 2.11 -1.28
C GLY A 78 -6.32 0.68 -0.75
N ALA A 79 -5.81 0.54 0.47
CA ALA A 79 -5.61 -0.73 1.16
C ALA A 79 -6.94 -1.46 1.39
N VAL A 80 -7.99 -0.74 1.78
CA VAL A 80 -9.33 -1.32 1.98
C VAL A 80 -9.88 -1.87 0.67
N ILE A 81 -9.83 -1.08 -0.41
CA ILE A 81 -10.30 -1.53 -1.73
C ILE A 81 -9.46 -2.71 -2.21
N GLY A 82 -8.13 -2.65 -2.08
CA GLY A 82 -7.22 -3.72 -2.46
C GLY A 82 -7.50 -5.03 -1.71
N ALA A 83 -7.70 -4.96 -0.39
CA ALA A 83 -8.05 -6.11 0.43
C ALA A 83 -9.41 -6.71 0.02
N LEU A 84 -10.41 -5.86 -0.23
CA LEU A 84 -11.74 -6.29 -0.68
C LEU A 84 -11.67 -7.00 -2.05
N LEU A 85 -10.85 -6.48 -2.95
CA LEU A 85 -10.67 -7.01 -4.29
C LEU A 85 -9.96 -8.36 -4.26
N VAL A 86 -8.91 -8.50 -3.44
CA VAL A 86 -8.23 -9.79 -3.18
C VAL A 86 -9.19 -10.80 -2.55
N TYR A 87 -10.01 -10.38 -1.59
CA TYR A 87 -11.03 -11.25 -0.97
C TYR A 87 -12.05 -11.77 -2.01
N CYS A 88 -12.56 -10.89 -2.85
CA CYS A 88 -13.49 -11.25 -3.93
C CYS A 88 -12.84 -12.20 -4.95
N LEU A 89 -11.58 -11.96 -5.33
CA LEU A 89 -10.83 -12.83 -6.24
C LEU A 89 -10.56 -14.20 -5.64
N GLN A 90 -10.16 -14.29 -4.37
CA GLN A 90 -9.95 -15.57 -3.69
C GLN A 90 -11.24 -16.39 -3.63
N LYS A 91 -12.40 -15.77 -3.35
CA LYS A 91 -13.68 -16.47 -3.37
C LYS A 91 -14.02 -17.04 -4.75
N ARG A 92 -13.81 -16.26 -5.82
CA ARG A 92 -14.09 -16.76 -7.18
C ARG A 92 -13.08 -17.80 -7.64
N MET A 93 -11.79 -17.61 -7.34
CA MET A 93 -10.73 -18.52 -7.75
C MET A 93 -10.79 -19.86 -7.01
N ALA A 94 -11.18 -19.86 -5.72
CA ALA A 94 -11.47 -21.10 -4.99
C ALA A 94 -12.62 -21.89 -5.64
N LEU A 95 -13.63 -21.17 -6.16
CA LEU A 95 -14.77 -21.73 -6.89
C LEU A 95 -14.38 -22.28 -8.26
N THR A 96 -13.53 -21.58 -9.00
CA THR A 96 -12.97 -22.06 -10.27
C THR A 96 -12.08 -23.28 -10.09
N ARG A 97 -11.29 -23.34 -9.01
CA ARG A 97 -10.39 -24.47 -8.73
C ARG A 97 -11.15 -25.75 -8.36
N THR A 98 -12.33 -25.63 -7.76
CA THR A 98 -13.21 -26.78 -7.49
C THR A 98 -13.96 -27.22 -8.74
N PHE A 99 -14.44 -26.30 -9.57
CA PHE A 99 -15.10 -26.65 -10.84
C PHE A 99 -14.14 -27.25 -11.88
N GLY A 100 -12.91 -26.71 -12.01
CA GLY A 100 -11.91 -27.22 -12.94
C GLY A 100 -11.25 -28.54 -12.52
N ALA A 101 -11.43 -28.98 -11.27
CA ALA A 101 -11.00 -30.30 -10.80
C ALA A 101 -12.10 -31.38 -10.97
N MET A 102 -13.30 -30.97 -11.37
CA MET A 102 -14.47 -31.85 -11.56
C MET A 102 -14.78 -32.13 -13.03
N ILE A 103 -13.99 -31.56 -13.95
CA ILE A 103 -14.00 -31.81 -15.40
C ILE A 103 -12.71 -32.58 -15.71
#